data_AF-A0A2V8C8S4-F1
#
_entry.id   AF-A0A2V8C8S4-F1
#
_cell.length_a   1.000
_cell.length_b   1.000
_cell.length_c   1.000
_cell.angle_alpha   90.00
_cell.angle_beta   90.00
_cell.angle_gamma   90.00
#
_symmetry.space_group_name_H-M   'P 1'
#
loop_
_entity.id
_entity.type
_entity.pdbx_description
1 polymer ?
#
loop_
_entity_poly.entity_id
_entity_poly.type
_entity_poly.pdbx_seq_one_letter_code
_entity_poly.pdbx_strand_id
1 'polypeptide(L)'
;MSFGSRPAIAAVVIIVLAAANGIDRRALAQRQAAAPTKPMMVEDVFKNVQALKGIGVDDFLLTMGIMSAAVASDCVGCHPSAGTDHVDWALDTPRKRTARRMVQMVTAINRDNFNGRQVVTCWTCHRGRDRPVTTPTLDTVYGPPTDESDDVLTQARGVASVDQVLDKYLQAIGGAQNVARVASFVATGKSVGYRGFGGGGVVEVSAQTPDKRATHISFPEYPDRGVSARTFDGRTGWIATPLAVVRKYELAGSERDGARLDAMLSFPTQIKQALTSLRVGPPATIADRDVTVLQGNGPNGTLATLYFDDRSGLLVRMVRHGRSPIGRVPTQVDYSDYRDVDGIKFPFRWTFAWLDGRDNFEFSDVKLNVPIDVARFGEPNVAVAAAK
;
A
#
# COMPACT_ATOMS: atom_id res chain seq x y z
N MET A 1 -13.05 50.34 62.03
CA MET A 1 -12.19 49.50 62.89
C MET A 1 -12.78 48.08 62.82
N SER A 2 -12.27 47.19 61.97
CA SER A 2 -11.25 46.15 62.28
C SER A 2 -11.75 45.17 63.36
N PHE A 3 -11.85 43.83 63.24
CA PHE A 3 -11.58 42.75 62.26
C PHE A 3 -12.51 41.58 62.70
N GLY A 4 -13.12 40.74 61.85
CA GLY A 4 -12.49 39.68 61.05
C GLY A 4 -12.62 38.30 61.73
N SER A 5 -13.70 37.56 61.46
CA SER A 5 -14.08 36.27 62.07
C SER A 5 -13.67 35.03 61.26
N ARG A 6 -13.23 33.94 61.93
CA ARG A 6 -13.83 32.57 61.90
C ARG A 6 -12.84 31.46 62.33
N PRO A 7 -13.29 30.40 63.05
CA PRO A 7 -12.43 29.39 63.64
C PRO A 7 -12.18 28.17 62.73
N ALA A 8 -11.02 27.53 62.90
CA ALA A 8 -10.63 26.26 62.28
C ALA A 8 -10.96 25.09 63.22
N ILE A 9 -11.54 24.01 62.68
CA ILE A 9 -11.76 22.73 63.36
C ILE A 9 -10.73 21.73 62.81
N ALA A 10 -9.98 21.12 63.72
CA ALA A 10 -8.89 20.19 63.46
C ALA A 10 -9.37 18.76 63.14
N ALA A 11 -8.55 18.06 62.37
CA ALA A 11 -8.77 16.74 61.80
C ALA A 11 -8.68 15.59 62.82
N VAL A 12 -9.45 14.52 62.56
CA VAL A 12 -9.24 13.18 63.11
C VAL A 12 -9.13 12.22 61.94
N VAL A 13 -7.99 11.52 61.87
CA VAL A 13 -7.69 10.47 60.88
C VAL A 13 -8.23 9.15 61.42
N ILE A 14 -9.15 8.51 60.69
CA ILE A 14 -9.58 7.13 60.93
C ILE A 14 -9.01 6.28 59.79
N ILE A 15 -8.15 5.33 60.15
CA ILE A 15 -7.65 4.28 59.24
C ILE A 15 -8.67 3.14 59.29
N VAL A 16 -9.39 2.92 58.18
CA VAL A 16 -10.19 1.71 57.97
C VAL A 16 -9.46 0.80 56.98
N LEU A 17 -9.05 -0.37 57.46
CA LEU A 17 -8.63 -1.51 56.64
C LEU A 17 -9.85 -2.08 55.91
N ALA A 18 -9.81 -2.09 54.58
CA ALA A 18 -10.75 -2.83 53.74
C ALA A 18 -10.00 -3.81 52.84
N ALA A 19 -10.35 -5.09 52.97
CA ALA A 19 -9.80 -6.22 52.24
C ALA A 19 -10.03 -6.10 50.73
N ALA A 20 -8.95 -6.21 49.95
CA ALA A 20 -9.01 -6.28 48.50
C ALA A 20 -9.30 -7.73 48.06
N ASN A 21 -10.48 -7.95 47.48
CA ASN A 21 -10.77 -9.13 46.69
C ASN A 21 -9.83 -9.17 45.48
N GLY A 22 -9.04 -10.24 45.38
CA GLY A 22 -8.09 -10.48 44.32
C GLY A 22 -8.77 -10.74 42.99
N ILE A 23 -8.88 -9.70 42.16
CA ILE A 23 -8.91 -9.87 40.71
C ILE A 23 -7.45 -9.86 40.27
N ASP A 24 -7.01 -11.00 39.76
CA ASP A 24 -5.64 -11.31 39.38
C ASP A 24 -5.11 -10.32 38.32
N ARG A 25 -4.52 -9.21 38.78
CA ARG A 25 -3.86 -8.19 37.93
C ARG A 25 -2.65 -8.74 37.16
N ARG A 26 -2.30 -10.02 37.34
CA ARG A 26 -1.24 -10.70 36.60
C ARG A 26 -1.68 -11.23 35.23
N ALA A 27 -2.98 -11.38 34.97
CA ALA A 27 -3.47 -11.87 33.67
C ALA A 27 -3.55 -10.80 32.57
N LEU A 28 -3.39 -9.51 32.89
CA LEU A 28 -3.43 -8.40 31.93
C LEU A 28 -2.03 -7.92 31.48
N ALA A 29 -0.95 -8.49 32.02
CA ALA A 29 0.43 -8.05 31.74
C ALA A 29 1.23 -8.98 30.81
N GLN A 30 0.59 -9.98 30.20
CA GLN A 30 1.22 -10.89 29.23
C GLN A 30 0.51 -10.86 27.87
N ARG A 31 0.23 -9.66 27.34
CA ARG A 31 0.42 -9.47 25.91
C ARG A 31 1.89 -9.14 25.71
N GLN A 32 2.72 -10.17 25.64
CA GLN A 32 4.05 -10.02 25.06
C GLN A 32 3.83 -9.41 23.67
N ALA A 33 4.12 -8.11 23.54
CA ALA A 33 4.36 -7.53 22.24
C ALA A 33 5.49 -8.36 21.64
N ALA A 34 5.17 -9.23 20.67
CA ALA A 34 6.20 -9.92 19.91
C ALA A 34 7.18 -8.83 19.45
N ALA A 35 8.46 -8.99 19.77
CA ALA A 35 9.51 -8.08 19.35
C ALA A 35 9.39 -7.90 17.82
N PRO A 36 9.58 -6.69 17.29
CA PRO A 36 9.60 -6.51 15.84
C PRO A 36 10.61 -7.51 15.26
N THR A 37 10.11 -8.43 14.44
CA THR A 37 10.94 -9.37 13.71
C THR A 37 11.88 -8.55 12.84
N LYS A 38 13.18 -8.86 12.89
CA LYS A 38 14.17 -8.14 12.09
C LYS A 38 13.78 -8.32 10.61
N PRO A 39 13.63 -7.24 9.82
CA PRO A 39 13.33 -7.36 8.40
C PRO A 39 14.33 -8.29 7.72
N MET A 40 13.83 -9.11 6.81
CA MET A 40 14.67 -9.99 6.01
C MET A 40 15.56 -9.12 5.11
N MET A 41 16.88 -9.20 5.29
CA MET A 41 17.83 -8.39 4.53
C MET A 41 18.19 -9.10 3.21
N VAL A 42 18.51 -8.31 2.20
CA VAL A 42 18.88 -8.83 0.87
C VAL A 42 20.04 -9.82 0.93
N GLU A 43 21.08 -9.52 1.70
CA GLU A 43 22.28 -10.34 1.80
C GLU A 43 22.05 -11.69 2.47
N ASP A 44 20.98 -11.80 3.26
CA ASP A 44 20.61 -13.04 3.94
C ASP A 44 19.91 -14.02 2.98
N VAL A 45 19.42 -13.53 1.83
CA VAL A 45 18.55 -14.30 0.91
C VAL A 45 19.17 -14.45 -0.47
N PHE A 46 19.72 -13.39 -1.02
CA PHE A 46 20.19 -13.34 -2.40
C PHE A 46 21.71 -13.45 -2.47
N LYS A 47 22.17 -14.35 -3.33
CA LYS A 47 23.60 -14.54 -3.61
C LYS A 47 24.08 -13.53 -4.66
N ASN A 48 25.37 -13.17 -4.60
CA ASN A 48 26.05 -12.30 -5.57
C ASN A 48 25.42 -10.90 -5.73
N VAL A 49 24.90 -10.32 -4.65
CA VAL A 49 24.42 -8.93 -4.64
C VAL A 49 25.60 -7.97 -4.48
N GLN A 50 25.88 -7.20 -5.53
CA GLN A 50 27.01 -6.27 -5.61
C GLN A 50 26.61 -4.79 -5.51
N ALA A 51 25.33 -4.48 -5.73
CA ALA A 51 24.72 -3.15 -5.55
C ALA A 51 23.37 -3.33 -4.84
N LEU A 52 22.79 -2.27 -4.26
CA LEU A 52 21.55 -2.35 -3.46
C LEU A 52 21.72 -3.26 -2.23
N LYS A 53 22.87 -3.12 -1.55
CA LYS A 53 23.18 -3.82 -0.30
C LYS A 53 22.65 -3.03 0.90
N GLY A 54 22.37 -3.71 2.01
CA GLY A 54 21.93 -3.13 3.27
C GLY A 54 20.46 -2.70 3.28
N ILE A 55 19.66 -3.19 2.32
CA ILE A 55 18.21 -2.93 2.24
C ILE A 55 17.41 -4.21 2.52
N GLY A 56 16.14 -4.05 2.84
CA GLY A 56 15.21 -5.16 3.01
C GLY A 56 14.89 -5.87 1.69
N VAL A 57 14.46 -7.12 1.78
CA VAL A 57 14.01 -7.91 0.62
C VAL A 57 12.85 -7.23 -0.11
N ASP A 58 11.97 -6.55 0.62
CA ASP A 58 10.88 -5.76 0.07
C ASP A 58 11.38 -4.63 -0.84
N ASP A 59 12.26 -3.76 -0.34
CA ASP A 59 12.84 -2.66 -1.12
C ASP A 59 13.59 -3.17 -2.35
N PHE A 60 14.27 -4.32 -2.23
CA PHE A 60 15.01 -4.92 -3.32
C PHE A 60 14.10 -5.46 -4.42
N LEU A 61 13.05 -6.21 -4.06
CA LEU A 61 12.08 -6.74 -5.03
C LEU A 61 11.32 -5.60 -5.72
N LEU A 62 10.90 -4.57 -4.98
CA LEU A 62 10.28 -3.38 -5.57
C LEU A 62 11.24 -2.65 -6.53
N THR A 63 12.52 -2.61 -6.19
CA THR A 63 13.55 -2.02 -7.04
C THR A 63 13.70 -2.78 -8.35
N MET A 64 13.58 -4.12 -8.35
CA MET A 64 13.56 -4.90 -9.58
C MET A 64 12.35 -4.52 -10.45
N GLY A 65 11.17 -4.34 -9.86
CA GLY A 65 9.99 -3.87 -10.58
C GLY A 65 10.17 -2.49 -11.21
N ILE A 66 10.84 -1.56 -10.53
CA ILE A 66 11.19 -0.25 -11.10
C ILE A 66 12.10 -0.42 -12.32
N MET A 67 13.13 -1.27 -12.22
CA MET A 67 14.03 -1.52 -13.34
C MET A 67 13.28 -2.12 -14.53
N SER A 68 12.46 -3.15 -14.29
CA SER A 68 11.65 -3.81 -15.30
C SER A 68 10.68 -2.86 -16.00
N ALA A 69 9.94 -2.06 -15.23
CA ALA A 69 9.03 -1.06 -15.77
C ALA A 69 9.77 0.03 -16.57
N ALA A 70 10.87 0.56 -16.04
CA ALA A 70 11.63 1.61 -16.70
C ALA A 70 12.19 1.18 -18.06
N VAL A 71 12.75 -0.04 -18.14
CA VAL A 71 13.43 -0.53 -19.35
C VAL A 71 12.53 -1.36 -20.27
N ALA A 72 11.24 -1.49 -19.94
CA ALA A 72 10.26 -2.35 -20.61
C ALA A 72 10.76 -3.80 -20.84
N SER A 73 11.29 -4.39 -19.77
CA SER A 73 11.76 -5.79 -19.76
C SER A 73 11.10 -6.56 -18.62
N ASP A 74 10.90 -7.85 -18.82
CA ASP A 74 10.53 -8.77 -17.74
C ASP A 74 11.76 -9.25 -16.96
N CYS A 75 11.53 -10.14 -15.98
CA CYS A 75 12.59 -10.77 -15.20
C CYS A 75 13.55 -11.59 -16.08
N VAL A 76 13.04 -12.29 -17.11
CA VAL A 76 13.84 -13.18 -17.98
C VAL A 76 14.90 -12.40 -18.74
N GLY A 77 14.58 -11.18 -19.15
CA GLY A 77 15.52 -10.28 -19.80
C GLY A 77 16.80 -10.01 -18.99
N CYS A 78 16.77 -10.14 -17.66
CA CYS A 78 17.94 -9.95 -16.79
C CYS A 78 18.41 -11.24 -16.09
N HIS A 79 17.46 -12.14 -15.80
CA HIS A 79 17.64 -13.39 -15.07
C HIS A 79 17.23 -14.56 -15.97
N PRO A 80 18.18 -15.20 -16.67
CA PRO A 80 17.88 -16.30 -17.57
C PRO A 80 17.06 -17.39 -16.89
N SER A 81 16.03 -17.88 -17.58
CA SER A 81 15.09 -18.90 -17.09
C SER A 81 14.19 -18.47 -15.93
N ALA A 82 14.11 -17.18 -15.59
CA ALA A 82 13.14 -16.69 -14.60
C ALA A 82 11.71 -17.13 -14.94
N GLY A 83 10.95 -17.53 -13.92
CA GLY A 83 9.64 -18.18 -14.09
C GLY A 83 9.70 -19.70 -14.22
N THR A 84 10.88 -20.31 -14.11
CA THR A 84 11.09 -21.76 -14.07
C THR A 84 11.93 -22.16 -12.85
N ASP A 85 12.00 -23.46 -12.54
CA ASP A 85 12.87 -24.01 -11.50
C ASP A 85 14.37 -24.00 -11.87
N HIS A 86 14.70 -23.59 -13.10
CA HIS A 86 16.08 -23.56 -13.62
C HIS A 86 16.70 -22.15 -13.61
N VAL A 87 16.02 -21.17 -13.03
CA VAL A 87 16.55 -19.80 -12.93
C VAL A 87 17.81 -19.75 -12.05
N ASP A 88 18.86 -19.12 -12.57
CA ASP A 88 20.01 -18.73 -11.76
C ASP A 88 19.94 -17.22 -11.47
N TRP A 89 19.40 -16.89 -10.29
CA TRP A 89 19.30 -15.51 -9.82
C TRP A 89 20.68 -14.86 -9.59
N ALA A 90 21.71 -15.66 -9.27
CA ALA A 90 23.06 -15.18 -8.94
C ALA A 90 23.95 -14.98 -10.17
N LEU A 91 23.60 -15.58 -11.32
CA LEU A 91 24.34 -15.45 -12.58
C LEU A 91 24.57 -13.97 -12.94
N ASP A 92 25.83 -13.57 -13.08
CA ASP A 92 26.19 -12.19 -13.40
C ASP A 92 26.18 -11.93 -14.91
N THR A 93 25.04 -11.47 -15.42
CA THR A 93 24.86 -11.20 -16.85
C THR A 93 25.41 -9.82 -17.25
N PRO A 94 25.75 -9.59 -18.53
CA PRO A 94 26.12 -8.26 -19.02
C PRO A 94 25.07 -7.19 -18.72
N ARG A 95 23.77 -7.55 -18.75
CA ARG A 95 22.67 -6.66 -18.41
C ARG A 95 22.69 -6.28 -16.92
N LYS A 96 22.91 -7.23 -16.00
CA LYS A 96 23.07 -6.93 -14.57
C LYS A 96 24.27 -6.02 -14.30
N ARG A 97 25.42 -6.26 -14.95
CA ARG A 97 26.59 -5.36 -14.86
C ARG A 97 26.27 -3.93 -15.28
N THR A 98 25.49 -3.77 -16.35
CA THR A 98 25.03 -2.45 -16.80
C THR A 98 24.02 -1.83 -15.83
N ALA A 99 23.04 -2.59 -15.34
CA ALA A 99 22.06 -2.11 -14.36
C ALA A 99 22.76 -1.56 -13.10
N ARG A 100 23.79 -2.24 -12.58
CA ARG A 100 24.56 -1.74 -11.43
C ARG A 100 25.24 -0.39 -11.69
N ARG A 101 25.80 -0.20 -12.89
CA ARG A 101 26.35 1.11 -13.30
C ARG A 101 25.27 2.18 -13.37
N MET A 102 24.08 1.85 -13.85
CA MET A 102 22.95 2.79 -13.90
C MET A 102 22.45 3.16 -12.49
N VAL A 103 22.37 2.20 -11.57
CA VAL A 103 22.03 2.47 -10.15
C VAL A 103 23.04 3.46 -9.55
N GLN A 104 24.32 3.24 -9.76
CA GLN A 104 25.38 4.16 -9.30
C GLN A 104 25.24 5.54 -9.94
N MET A 105 24.94 5.60 -11.23
CA MET A 105 24.76 6.85 -11.97
C MET A 105 23.61 7.69 -11.41
N VAL A 106 22.39 7.13 -11.29
CA VAL A 106 21.24 7.90 -10.78
C VAL A 106 21.43 8.29 -9.31
N THR A 107 22.08 7.43 -8.51
CA THR A 107 22.43 7.74 -7.12
C THR A 107 23.40 8.92 -7.05
N ALA A 108 24.46 8.92 -7.87
CA ALA A 108 25.44 9.99 -7.94
C ALA A 108 24.82 11.30 -8.42
N ILE A 109 24.03 11.28 -9.51
CA ILE A 109 23.37 12.48 -10.03
C ILE A 109 22.49 13.14 -8.96
N ASN A 110 21.67 12.35 -8.25
CA ASN A 110 20.82 12.86 -7.18
C ASN A 110 21.61 13.41 -5.99
N ARG A 111 22.66 12.72 -5.57
CA ARG A 111 23.56 13.19 -4.49
C ARG A 111 24.22 14.51 -4.85
N ASP A 112 24.82 14.57 -6.04
CA ASP A 112 25.74 15.65 -6.42
C ASP A 112 25.00 16.91 -6.92
N ASN A 113 23.79 16.76 -7.47
CA ASN A 113 23.07 17.88 -8.12
C ASN A 113 21.73 18.23 -7.46
N PHE A 114 21.18 17.33 -6.64
CA PHE A 114 19.84 17.49 -6.06
C PHE A 114 19.83 17.34 -4.53
N ASN A 115 20.98 17.49 -3.86
CA ASN A 115 21.13 17.35 -2.40
C ASN A 115 20.60 16.00 -1.88
N GLY A 116 20.79 14.94 -2.67
CA GLY A 116 20.28 13.60 -2.36
C GLY A 116 18.78 13.41 -2.60
N ARG A 117 18.05 14.44 -3.04
CA ARG A 117 16.64 14.29 -3.45
C ARG A 117 16.58 13.45 -4.72
N GLN A 118 15.71 12.45 -4.72
CA GLN A 118 15.51 11.55 -5.86
C GLN A 118 14.69 12.27 -6.95
N VAL A 119 15.40 12.93 -7.85
CA VAL A 119 14.83 13.66 -9.00
C VAL A 119 15.08 12.88 -10.29
N VAL A 120 16.29 12.34 -10.47
CA VAL A 120 16.67 11.52 -11.62
C VAL A 120 16.51 10.04 -11.25
N THR A 121 15.70 9.31 -12.01
CA THR A 121 15.41 7.89 -11.78
C THR A 121 15.62 7.10 -13.08
N CYS A 122 15.46 5.78 -13.01
CA CYS A 122 15.42 4.99 -14.25
C CYS A 122 14.26 5.44 -15.16
N TRP A 123 13.11 5.80 -14.59
CA TRP A 123 11.95 6.25 -15.35
C TRP A 123 12.18 7.59 -16.06
N THR A 124 12.87 8.54 -15.42
CA THR A 124 13.14 9.86 -16.05
C THR A 124 13.93 9.75 -17.36
N CYS A 125 14.80 8.74 -17.48
CA CYS A 125 15.61 8.53 -18.67
C CYS A 125 14.99 7.53 -19.64
N HIS A 126 14.50 6.39 -19.14
CA HIS A 126 14.10 5.28 -20.01
C HIS A 126 12.65 5.35 -20.50
N ARG A 127 11.70 5.80 -19.65
CA ARG A 127 10.27 5.94 -20.00
C ARG A 127 9.67 4.74 -20.74
N GLY A 128 9.94 3.53 -20.25
CA GLY A 128 9.46 2.28 -20.86
C GLY A 128 10.24 1.86 -22.10
N ARG A 129 11.52 2.19 -22.20
CA ARG A 129 12.41 1.78 -23.30
C ARG A 129 13.71 1.22 -22.76
N ASP A 130 14.24 0.18 -23.42
CA ASP A 130 15.52 -0.44 -23.05
C ASP A 130 16.69 0.56 -23.12
N ARG A 131 16.58 1.57 -23.98
CA ARG A 131 17.51 2.69 -24.14
C ARG A 131 16.78 4.03 -24.17
N PRO A 132 17.30 5.06 -23.46
CA PRO A 132 16.75 6.42 -23.53
C PRO A 132 16.72 6.96 -24.96
N VAL A 133 15.64 7.65 -25.32
CA VAL A 133 15.55 8.40 -26.58
C VAL A 133 16.20 9.77 -26.37
N THR A 134 17.17 10.11 -27.20
CA THR A 134 17.94 11.36 -27.07
C THR A 134 17.49 12.48 -28.01
N THR A 135 16.59 12.18 -28.94
CA THR A 135 16.07 13.14 -29.94
C THR A 135 14.55 13.19 -29.86
N PRO A 136 13.92 14.37 -29.74
CA PRO A 136 12.47 14.48 -29.74
C PRO A 136 11.89 14.02 -31.08
N THR A 137 10.73 13.35 -31.05
CA THR A 137 9.98 13.05 -32.28
C THR A 137 9.15 14.26 -32.69
N LEU A 138 8.87 14.42 -33.99
CA LEU A 138 7.98 15.49 -34.45
C LEU A 138 6.57 15.37 -33.85
N ASP A 139 6.10 14.16 -33.54
CA ASP A 139 4.83 13.95 -32.83
C ASP A 139 4.89 14.50 -31.39
N THR A 140 6.05 14.43 -30.72
CA THR A 140 6.22 15.05 -29.39
C THR A 140 6.19 16.58 -29.48
N VAL A 141 6.64 17.14 -30.62
CA VAL A 141 6.73 18.60 -30.83
C VAL A 141 5.41 19.20 -31.32
N TYR A 142 4.73 18.53 -32.25
CA TYR A 142 3.54 19.04 -32.94
C TYR A 142 2.25 18.28 -32.63
N GLY A 143 2.34 17.13 -31.97
CA GLY A 143 1.18 16.33 -31.55
C GLY A 143 0.50 16.87 -30.30
N PRO A 144 -0.61 16.25 -29.88
CA PRO A 144 -1.26 16.60 -28.64
C PRO A 144 -0.30 16.36 -27.45
N PRO A 145 -0.29 17.24 -26.44
CA PRO A 145 0.48 17.03 -25.22
C PRO A 145 0.15 15.67 -24.60
N THR A 146 1.17 14.96 -24.11
CA THR A 146 0.94 13.79 -23.28
C THR A 146 0.47 14.26 -21.90
N ASP A 147 -0.70 13.79 -21.46
CA ASP A 147 -1.23 14.09 -20.14
C ASP A 147 -0.56 13.19 -19.08
N GLU A 148 0.58 13.65 -18.58
CA GLU A 148 1.26 13.05 -17.42
C GLU A 148 1.27 14.03 -16.27
N SER A 149 0.66 13.65 -15.16
CA SER A 149 0.69 14.45 -13.93
C SER A 149 2.01 14.28 -13.19
N ASP A 150 2.50 15.37 -12.58
CA ASP A 150 3.61 15.32 -11.64
C ASP A 150 3.29 14.43 -10.43
N ASP A 151 4.31 13.76 -9.87
CA ASP A 151 4.17 12.98 -8.64
C ASP A 151 3.58 13.78 -7.48
N VAL A 152 3.98 15.06 -7.37
CA VAL A 152 3.53 16.00 -6.33
C VAL A 152 2.62 17.04 -6.98
N LEU A 153 1.33 16.92 -6.72
CA LEU A 153 0.34 17.85 -7.23
C LEU A 153 0.45 19.20 -6.53
N THR A 154 0.35 20.27 -7.30
CA THR A 154 0.14 21.63 -6.80
C THR A 154 -1.33 21.84 -6.44
N GLN A 155 -1.61 22.61 -5.38
CA GLN A 155 -2.97 23.04 -5.06
C GLN A 155 -3.54 23.88 -6.20
N ALA A 156 -4.64 23.43 -6.80
CA ALA A 156 -5.33 24.19 -7.83
C ALA A 156 -6.10 25.39 -7.25
N ARG A 157 -6.28 26.43 -8.06
CA ARG A 157 -7.04 27.64 -7.70
C ARG A 157 -8.48 27.52 -8.21
N GLY A 158 -9.44 28.02 -7.44
CA GLY A 158 -10.85 28.02 -7.84
C GLY A 158 -11.52 26.65 -7.86
N VAL A 159 -10.88 25.62 -7.29
CA VAL A 159 -11.42 24.27 -7.13
C VAL A 159 -12.10 24.11 -5.77
N ALA A 160 -12.88 23.03 -5.60
CA ALA A 160 -13.46 22.66 -4.31
C ALA A 160 -12.38 22.51 -3.23
N SER A 161 -12.72 22.87 -1.99
CA SER A 161 -11.89 22.60 -0.83
C SER A 161 -11.81 21.09 -0.53
N VAL A 162 -10.77 20.68 0.20
CA VAL A 162 -10.61 19.28 0.67
C VAL A 162 -11.87 18.78 1.38
N ASP A 163 -12.47 19.62 2.23
CA ASP A 163 -13.66 19.28 3.00
C ASP A 163 -14.86 19.04 2.09
N GLN A 164 -15.08 19.91 1.10
CA GLN A 164 -16.16 19.75 0.14
C GLN A 164 -16.02 18.46 -0.69
N VAL A 165 -14.79 18.10 -1.09
CA VAL A 165 -14.54 16.85 -1.83
C VAL A 165 -14.86 15.63 -0.98
N LEU A 166 -14.36 15.60 0.27
CA LEU A 166 -14.57 14.48 1.17
C LEU A 166 -16.03 14.36 1.63
N ASP A 167 -16.70 15.49 1.90
CA ASP A 167 -18.11 15.49 2.29
C ASP A 167 -18.99 15.01 1.14
N LYS A 168 -18.70 15.42 -0.11
CA LYS A 168 -19.39 14.91 -1.30
C LYS A 168 -19.20 13.40 -1.43
N TYR A 169 -17.99 12.90 -1.22
CA TYR A 169 -17.71 11.47 -1.25
C TYR A 169 -18.49 10.71 -0.17
N LEU A 170 -18.41 11.15 1.08
CA LEU A 170 -19.11 10.53 2.21
C LEU A 170 -20.63 10.54 1.98
N GLN A 171 -21.18 11.63 1.42
CA GLN A 171 -22.59 11.72 1.05
C GLN A 171 -22.94 10.71 -0.06
N ALA A 172 -22.10 10.59 -1.10
CA ALA A 172 -22.34 9.70 -2.23
C ALA A 172 -22.39 8.22 -1.83
N ILE A 173 -21.57 7.81 -0.84
CA ILE A 173 -21.51 6.42 -0.40
C ILE A 173 -22.50 6.05 0.71
N GLY A 174 -23.36 6.96 1.18
CA GLY A 174 -24.38 6.63 2.20
C GLY A 174 -24.46 7.59 3.39
N GLY A 175 -23.69 8.68 3.38
CA GLY A 175 -23.69 9.72 4.41
C GLY A 175 -22.69 9.45 5.53
N ALA A 176 -22.06 10.52 6.03
CA ALA A 176 -20.95 10.45 7.00
C ALA A 176 -21.32 9.65 8.28
N GLN A 177 -22.54 9.78 8.79
CA GLN A 177 -23.00 9.07 9.99
C GLN A 177 -23.12 7.56 9.78
N ASN A 178 -23.57 7.11 8.60
CA ASN A 178 -23.71 5.69 8.31
C ASN A 178 -22.34 5.06 8.08
N VAL A 179 -21.49 5.73 7.28
CA VAL A 179 -20.13 5.28 6.99
C VAL A 179 -19.29 5.17 8.28
N ALA A 180 -19.46 6.11 9.22
CA ALA A 180 -18.76 6.08 10.50
C ALA A 180 -19.11 4.87 11.40
N ARG A 181 -20.24 4.19 11.16
CA ARG A 181 -20.63 2.98 11.90
C ARG A 181 -19.94 1.72 11.40
N VAL A 182 -19.29 1.76 10.24
CA VAL A 182 -18.58 0.60 9.70
C VAL A 182 -17.24 0.45 10.42
N ALA A 183 -17.13 -0.59 11.23
CA ALA A 183 -15.93 -0.95 11.98
C ALA A 183 -15.19 -2.14 11.35
N SER A 184 -15.86 -2.94 10.53
CA SER A 184 -15.26 -4.05 9.80
C SER A 184 -16.04 -4.37 8.52
N PHE A 185 -15.38 -5.07 7.59
CA PHE A 185 -16.08 -5.78 6.52
C PHE A 185 -15.33 -7.05 6.11
N VAL A 186 -16.07 -7.97 5.50
CA VAL A 186 -15.54 -9.12 4.74
C VAL A 186 -16.20 -9.12 3.37
N ALA A 187 -15.40 -9.09 2.32
CA ALA A 187 -15.81 -9.16 0.92
C ALA A 187 -15.25 -10.43 0.29
N THR A 188 -16.11 -11.27 -0.28
CA THR A 188 -15.71 -12.53 -0.92
C THR A 188 -16.11 -12.54 -2.39
N GLY A 189 -15.31 -13.22 -3.22
CA GLY A 189 -15.60 -13.37 -4.63
C GLY A 189 -14.48 -14.03 -5.40
N LYS A 190 -14.31 -13.62 -6.66
CA LYS A 190 -13.34 -14.19 -7.58
C LYS A 190 -12.14 -13.27 -7.78
N SER A 191 -10.95 -13.86 -7.77
CA SER A 191 -9.75 -13.23 -8.32
C SER A 191 -9.66 -13.62 -9.79
N VAL A 192 -9.91 -12.66 -10.69
CA VAL A 192 -9.82 -12.86 -12.13
C VAL A 192 -8.39 -12.56 -12.57
N GLY A 193 -7.71 -13.62 -13.03
CA GLY A 193 -6.36 -13.52 -13.55
C GLY A 193 -6.22 -12.45 -14.65
N TYR A 194 -5.06 -11.82 -14.76
CA TYR A 194 -4.84 -10.78 -15.75
C TYR A 194 -4.63 -11.37 -17.15
N ARG A 195 -5.49 -11.02 -18.12
CA ARG A 195 -5.43 -11.50 -19.51
C ARG A 195 -5.38 -13.03 -19.63
N GLY A 196 -6.10 -13.74 -18.76
CA GLY A 196 -6.10 -15.21 -18.72
C GLY A 196 -4.89 -15.83 -18.03
N PHE A 197 -3.88 -15.03 -17.64
CA PHE A 197 -2.76 -15.50 -16.84
C PHE A 197 -3.13 -15.57 -15.36
N GLY A 198 -2.57 -16.56 -14.66
CA GLY A 198 -2.74 -16.71 -13.22
C GLY A 198 -3.98 -17.52 -12.79
N GLY A 199 -4.64 -18.26 -13.69
CA GLY A 199 -5.54 -19.37 -13.36
C GLY A 199 -6.82 -19.06 -12.58
N GLY A 200 -7.14 -17.78 -12.35
CA GLY A 200 -8.25 -17.39 -11.47
C GLY A 200 -8.01 -17.75 -10.01
N GLY A 201 -8.97 -17.51 -9.13
CA GLY A 201 -8.90 -17.87 -7.71
C GLY A 201 -10.12 -17.40 -6.93
N VAL A 202 -10.21 -17.77 -5.67
CA VAL A 202 -11.22 -17.25 -4.73
C VAL A 202 -10.54 -16.21 -3.85
N VAL A 203 -11.08 -15.00 -3.84
CA VAL A 203 -10.56 -13.90 -3.02
C VAL A 203 -11.47 -13.64 -1.83
N GLU A 204 -10.85 -13.39 -0.69
CA GLU A 204 -11.45 -12.74 0.45
C GLU A 204 -10.63 -11.49 0.80
N VAL A 205 -11.29 -10.33 0.85
CA VAL A 205 -10.73 -9.12 1.43
C VAL A 205 -11.46 -8.82 2.72
N SER A 206 -10.73 -8.65 3.81
CA SER A 206 -11.27 -8.26 5.10
C SER A 206 -10.54 -7.04 5.64
N ALA A 207 -11.25 -6.19 6.36
CA ALA A 207 -10.66 -5.04 7.05
C ALA A 207 -11.35 -4.79 8.38
N GLN A 208 -10.60 -4.25 9.33
CA GLN A 208 -11.10 -3.86 10.65
C GLN A 208 -10.41 -2.58 11.12
N THR A 209 -11.21 -1.63 11.63
CA THR A 209 -10.74 -0.37 12.19
C THR A 209 -9.79 -0.59 13.39
N PRO A 210 -8.79 0.29 13.61
CA PRO A 210 -8.44 1.42 12.75
C PRO A 210 -7.68 1.01 11.48
N ASP A 211 -6.81 0.02 11.55
CA ASP A 211 -5.77 -0.18 10.55
C ASP A 211 -5.41 -1.66 10.33
N LYS A 212 -6.40 -2.56 10.35
CA LYS A 212 -6.19 -3.95 9.96
C LYS A 212 -6.80 -4.26 8.60
N ARG A 213 -6.06 -4.98 7.76
CA ARG A 213 -6.55 -5.42 6.45
C ARG A 213 -5.86 -6.71 6.02
N ALA A 214 -6.62 -7.58 5.37
CA ALA A 214 -6.09 -8.78 4.76
C ALA A 214 -6.76 -9.02 3.40
N THR A 215 -5.95 -9.42 2.43
CA THR A 215 -6.39 -10.00 1.16
C THR A 215 -5.83 -11.40 1.11
N HIS A 216 -6.70 -12.41 1.05
CA HIS A 216 -6.34 -13.80 0.89
C HIS A 216 -6.91 -14.32 -0.43
N ILE A 217 -6.07 -14.97 -1.23
CA ILE A 217 -6.47 -15.61 -2.48
C ILE A 217 -6.07 -17.07 -2.42
N SER A 218 -7.05 -17.95 -2.56
CA SER A 218 -6.85 -19.40 -2.70
C SER A 218 -7.09 -19.83 -4.14
N PHE A 219 -6.50 -20.96 -4.51
CA PHE A 219 -6.54 -21.51 -5.87
C PHE A 219 -7.11 -22.94 -5.85
N PRO A 220 -8.43 -23.13 -5.66
CA PRO A 220 -9.01 -24.48 -5.53
C PRO A 220 -8.77 -25.39 -6.75
N GLU A 221 -8.71 -24.81 -7.95
CA GLU A 221 -8.41 -25.53 -9.19
C GLU A 221 -6.93 -25.92 -9.33
N TYR A 222 -6.05 -25.30 -8.53
CA TYR A 222 -4.59 -25.52 -8.54
C TYR A 222 -4.07 -25.62 -7.08
N PRO A 223 -4.47 -26.64 -6.31
CA PRO A 223 -4.19 -26.70 -4.88
C PRO A 223 -2.68 -26.68 -4.55
N ASP A 224 -1.85 -27.25 -5.41
CA ASP A 224 -0.39 -27.28 -5.25
C ASP A 224 0.27 -25.91 -5.45
N ARG A 225 -0.46 -24.91 -5.95
CA ARG A 225 0.03 -23.54 -6.12
C ARG A 225 0.33 -22.88 -4.78
N GLY A 226 -0.36 -23.27 -3.70
CA GLY A 226 -0.32 -22.59 -2.41
C GLY A 226 -1.29 -21.41 -2.35
N VAL A 227 -1.07 -20.48 -1.42
CA VAL A 227 -1.96 -19.32 -1.21
C VAL A 227 -1.22 -18.01 -1.51
N SER A 228 -1.96 -17.00 -1.99
CA SER A 228 -1.49 -15.62 -2.06
C SER A 228 -2.14 -14.83 -0.94
N ALA A 229 -1.34 -14.06 -0.20
CA ALA A 229 -1.83 -13.24 0.90
C ALA A 229 -1.09 -11.92 0.99
N ARG A 230 -1.82 -10.85 1.30
CA ARG A 230 -1.28 -9.56 1.74
C ARG A 230 -2.02 -9.17 3.00
N THR A 231 -1.31 -9.06 4.12
CA THR A 231 -1.93 -8.83 5.43
C THR A 231 -1.25 -7.70 6.18
N PHE A 232 -2.00 -7.03 7.04
CA PHE A 232 -1.50 -6.03 7.97
C PHE A 232 -2.37 -6.02 9.23
N ASP A 233 -1.75 -6.21 10.40
CA ASP A 233 -2.44 -6.40 11.68
C ASP A 233 -2.57 -5.11 12.52
N GLY A 234 -2.20 -3.96 11.95
CA GLY A 234 -2.05 -2.68 12.63
C GLY A 234 -0.61 -2.35 13.06
N ARG A 235 0.30 -3.33 12.96
CA ARG A 235 1.71 -3.18 13.37
C ARG A 235 2.68 -3.82 12.39
N THR A 236 2.45 -5.08 12.06
CA THR A 236 3.25 -5.88 11.13
C THR A 236 2.41 -6.20 9.90
N GLY A 237 3.07 -6.31 8.76
CA GLY A 237 2.42 -6.72 7.53
C GLY A 237 3.21 -7.83 6.88
N TRP A 238 2.53 -8.65 6.08
CA TRP A 238 3.15 -9.78 5.41
C TRP A 238 2.67 -9.85 3.97
N ILE A 239 3.55 -10.35 3.13
CA ILE A 239 3.17 -10.83 1.80
C ILE A 239 3.57 -12.28 1.67
N ALA A 240 2.66 -13.07 1.12
CA ALA A 240 2.92 -14.41 0.65
C ALA A 240 2.49 -14.49 -0.82
N THR A 241 3.41 -14.86 -1.69
CA THR A 241 3.15 -14.98 -3.12
C THR A 241 3.55 -16.38 -3.57
N PRO A 242 2.61 -17.17 -4.11
CA PRO A 242 2.90 -18.51 -4.58
C PRO A 242 3.88 -18.44 -5.75
N LEU A 243 4.83 -19.39 -5.78
CA LEU A 243 5.85 -19.52 -6.84
C LEU A 243 6.83 -18.32 -6.97
N ALA A 244 6.79 -17.35 -6.06
CA ALA A 244 7.76 -16.26 -6.03
C ALA A 244 9.14 -16.72 -5.54
N VAL A 245 10.19 -16.00 -5.93
CA VAL A 245 11.57 -16.24 -5.49
C VAL A 245 11.70 -16.18 -3.96
N VAL A 246 11.00 -15.24 -3.33
CA VAL A 246 10.79 -15.21 -1.88
C VAL A 246 9.29 -15.37 -1.64
N ARG A 247 8.89 -16.58 -1.25
CA ARG A 247 7.46 -16.95 -1.15
C ARG A 247 6.72 -16.22 -0.04
N LYS A 248 7.42 -15.84 1.03
CA LYS A 248 6.86 -15.08 2.15
C LYS A 248 7.93 -14.20 2.79
N TYR A 249 7.57 -12.97 3.10
CA TYR A 249 8.38 -12.06 3.91
C TYR A 249 7.50 -11.04 4.65
N GLU A 250 8.00 -10.54 5.76
CA GLU A 250 7.40 -9.42 6.48
C GLU A 250 7.66 -8.12 5.69
N LEU A 251 6.66 -7.26 5.60
CA LEU A 251 6.75 -5.94 5.01
C LEU A 251 7.51 -5.00 5.95
N ALA A 252 8.44 -4.24 5.40
CA ALA A 252 9.14 -3.16 6.06
C ALA A 252 9.01 -1.86 5.26
N GLY A 253 9.70 -0.81 5.72
CA GLY A 253 9.83 0.47 5.03
C GLY A 253 8.52 1.00 4.43
N SER A 254 8.60 1.39 3.15
CA SER A 254 7.49 1.98 2.40
C SER A 254 6.32 1.01 2.17
N GLU A 255 6.57 -0.29 2.06
CA GLU A 255 5.50 -1.25 1.80
C GLU A 255 4.64 -1.50 3.04
N ARG A 256 5.26 -1.53 4.24
CA ARG A 256 4.49 -1.59 5.49
C ARG A 256 3.65 -0.33 5.68
N ASP A 257 4.19 0.84 5.36
CA ASP A 257 3.43 2.09 5.42
C ASP A 257 2.29 2.12 4.39
N GLY A 258 2.54 1.58 3.20
CA GLY A 258 1.53 1.37 2.17
C GLY A 258 0.41 0.44 2.63
N ALA A 259 0.75 -0.69 3.26
CA ALA A 259 -0.23 -1.63 3.81
C ALA A 259 -1.07 -1.01 4.95
N ARG A 260 -0.43 -0.20 5.82
CA ARG A 260 -1.15 0.58 6.83
C ARG A 260 -2.11 1.58 6.21
N LEU A 261 -1.66 2.33 5.20
CA LEU A 261 -2.49 3.29 4.48
C LEU A 261 -3.68 2.59 3.81
N ASP A 262 -3.43 1.48 3.11
CA ASP A 262 -4.43 0.62 2.48
C ASP A 262 -5.48 0.10 3.48
N ALA A 263 -5.07 -0.16 4.73
CA ALA A 263 -5.97 -0.55 5.82
C ALA A 263 -6.80 0.62 6.36
N MET A 264 -6.19 1.77 6.62
CA MET A 264 -6.92 2.97 7.09
C MET A 264 -7.92 3.46 6.04
N LEU A 265 -7.50 3.54 4.77
CA LEU A 265 -8.35 4.01 3.66
C LEU A 265 -9.46 3.02 3.28
N SER A 266 -9.48 1.82 3.85
CA SER A 266 -10.64 0.93 3.80
C SER A 266 -11.86 1.52 4.54
N PHE A 267 -11.65 2.52 5.39
CA PHE A 267 -12.67 3.24 6.14
C PHE A 267 -12.62 4.74 5.76
N PRO A 268 -13.53 5.23 4.89
CA PRO A 268 -13.49 6.59 4.35
C PRO A 268 -13.39 7.72 5.36
N THR A 269 -13.93 7.52 6.57
CA THR A 269 -13.86 8.51 7.67
C THR A 269 -12.46 8.68 8.24
N GLN A 270 -11.50 7.83 7.87
CA GLN A 270 -10.10 7.88 8.31
C GLN A 270 -9.17 8.66 7.36
N ILE A 271 -9.65 9.16 6.22
CA ILE A 271 -8.78 9.80 5.21
C ILE A 271 -7.95 10.94 5.81
N LYS A 272 -8.57 11.81 6.63
CA LYS A 272 -7.89 12.96 7.27
C LYS A 272 -6.94 12.56 8.40
N GLN A 273 -7.10 11.36 8.95
CA GLN A 273 -6.22 10.79 9.98
C GLN A 273 -5.04 10.06 9.33
N ALA A 274 -5.26 9.45 8.18
CA ALA A 274 -4.25 8.71 7.42
C ALA A 274 -3.29 9.64 6.65
N LEU A 275 -3.80 10.79 6.19
CA LEU A 275 -3.08 11.71 5.31
C LEU A 275 -2.99 13.12 5.87
N THR A 276 -1.82 13.73 5.70
CA THR A 276 -1.54 15.13 6.06
C THR A 276 -1.34 15.97 4.81
N SER A 277 -1.38 17.31 4.96
CA SER A 277 -1.15 18.24 3.84
C SER A 277 -2.00 17.94 2.61
N LEU A 278 -3.26 17.59 2.85
CA LEU A 278 -4.26 17.32 1.81
C LEU A 278 -4.42 18.55 0.92
N ARG A 279 -4.45 18.30 -0.39
CA ARG A 279 -4.55 19.33 -1.43
C ARG A 279 -5.34 18.83 -2.61
N VAL A 280 -6.17 19.69 -3.17
CA VAL A 280 -6.94 19.40 -4.39
C VAL A 280 -6.09 19.83 -5.59
N GLY A 281 -5.80 18.86 -6.46
CA GLY A 281 -5.00 19.05 -7.65
C GLY A 281 -5.76 19.73 -8.80
N PRO A 282 -5.09 19.97 -9.94
CA PRO A 282 -5.75 20.43 -11.15
C PRO A 282 -6.80 19.43 -11.64
N PRO A 283 -7.76 19.88 -12.49
CA PRO A 283 -8.68 18.97 -13.17
C PRO A 283 -7.92 17.86 -13.89
N ALA A 284 -8.44 16.64 -13.83
CA ALA A 284 -7.88 15.50 -14.52
C ALA A 284 -9.01 14.65 -15.11
N THR A 285 -8.65 13.77 -16.03
CA THR A 285 -9.58 12.77 -16.56
C THR A 285 -9.04 11.36 -16.37
N ILE A 286 -9.95 10.40 -16.19
CA ILE A 286 -9.65 8.97 -16.25
C ILE A 286 -10.62 8.33 -17.23
N ALA A 287 -10.09 7.78 -18.34
CA ALA A 287 -10.91 7.17 -19.39
C ALA A 287 -12.08 8.08 -19.83
N ASP A 288 -11.74 9.33 -20.17
CA ASP A 288 -12.67 10.38 -20.62
C ASP A 288 -13.75 10.78 -19.59
N ARG A 289 -13.50 10.53 -18.30
CA ARG A 289 -14.35 10.98 -17.19
C ARG A 289 -13.61 12.01 -16.36
N ASP A 290 -14.25 13.14 -16.13
CA ASP A 290 -13.76 14.17 -15.23
C ASP A 290 -13.68 13.65 -13.79
N VAL A 291 -12.52 13.87 -13.17
CA VAL A 291 -12.27 13.49 -11.79
C VAL A 291 -11.66 14.63 -11.00
N THR A 292 -12.11 14.79 -9.76
CA THR A 292 -11.46 15.61 -8.76
C THR A 292 -10.34 14.83 -8.11
N VAL A 293 -9.13 15.39 -8.14
CA VAL A 293 -7.92 14.75 -7.60
C VAL A 293 -7.58 15.33 -6.23
N LEU A 294 -7.49 14.48 -5.22
CA LEU A 294 -7.06 14.84 -3.86
C LEU A 294 -5.76 14.11 -3.54
N GLN A 295 -4.70 14.84 -3.23
CA GLN A 295 -3.42 14.24 -2.82
C GLN A 295 -3.08 14.58 -1.38
N GLY A 296 -2.49 13.63 -0.65
CA GLY A 296 -1.97 13.83 0.69
C GLY A 296 -0.65 13.10 0.94
N ASN A 297 -0.02 13.45 2.05
CA ASN A 297 1.24 12.89 2.49
C ASN A 297 0.98 11.84 3.58
N GLY A 298 1.47 10.63 3.36
CA GLY A 298 1.54 9.55 4.36
C GLY A 298 2.90 9.49 5.05
N PRO A 299 3.10 8.51 5.95
CA PRO A 299 4.38 8.27 6.63
C PRO A 299 5.55 8.08 5.67
N ASN A 300 6.76 8.42 6.14
CA ASN A 300 8.05 8.22 5.45
C ASN A 300 8.12 8.76 4.01
N GLY A 301 7.34 9.81 3.71
CA GLY A 301 7.32 10.45 2.40
C GLY A 301 6.51 9.70 1.35
N THR A 302 5.62 8.78 1.79
CA THR A 302 4.58 8.18 0.95
C THR A 302 3.64 9.26 0.45
N LEU A 303 3.28 9.19 -0.83
CA LEU A 303 2.25 10.05 -1.41
C LEU A 303 1.03 9.19 -1.71
N ALA A 304 -0.17 9.71 -1.44
CA ALA A 304 -1.43 9.06 -1.78
C ALA A 304 -2.30 10.03 -2.56
N THR A 305 -2.76 9.60 -3.73
CA THR A 305 -3.62 10.36 -4.62
C THR A 305 -4.94 9.61 -4.77
N LEU A 306 -6.03 10.29 -4.45
CA LEU A 306 -7.41 9.82 -4.51
C LEU A 306 -8.11 10.54 -5.66
N TYR A 307 -8.80 9.78 -6.52
CA TYR A 307 -9.50 10.31 -7.68
C TYR A 307 -10.99 10.05 -7.51
N PHE A 308 -11.76 11.13 -7.42
CA PHE A 308 -13.21 11.09 -7.23
C PHE A 308 -13.91 11.45 -8.53
N ASP A 309 -14.84 10.62 -9.00
CA ASP A 309 -15.66 10.91 -10.18
C ASP A 309 -16.54 12.14 -9.92
N ASP A 310 -16.46 13.14 -10.81
CA ASP A 310 -17.11 14.43 -10.58
C ASP A 310 -18.64 14.34 -10.60
N ARG A 311 -19.21 13.38 -11.33
CA ARG A 311 -20.65 13.20 -11.44
C ARG A 311 -21.25 12.52 -10.21
N SER A 312 -20.65 11.41 -9.79
CA SER A 312 -21.16 10.57 -8.71
C SER A 312 -20.59 10.92 -7.34
N GLY A 313 -19.42 11.55 -7.27
CA GLY A 313 -18.65 11.77 -6.04
C GLY A 313 -17.93 10.52 -5.53
N LEU A 314 -18.01 9.39 -6.24
CA LEU A 314 -17.41 8.12 -5.80
C LEU A 314 -15.90 8.10 -6.03
N LEU A 315 -15.15 7.51 -5.09
CA LEU A 315 -13.73 7.21 -5.28
C LEU A 315 -13.58 6.15 -6.38
N VAL A 316 -12.93 6.48 -7.48
CA VAL A 316 -12.74 5.56 -8.62
C VAL A 316 -11.32 5.04 -8.74
N ARG A 317 -10.34 5.75 -8.17
CA ARG A 317 -8.95 5.32 -8.14
C ARG A 317 -8.24 5.83 -6.89
N MET A 318 -7.36 5.00 -6.35
CA MET A 318 -6.35 5.40 -5.39
C MET A 318 -4.98 4.97 -5.92
N VAL A 319 -4.00 5.88 -5.87
CA VAL A 319 -2.60 5.57 -6.20
C VAL A 319 -1.76 5.97 -5.01
N ARG A 320 -0.90 5.07 -4.54
CA ARG A 320 0.13 5.37 -3.54
C ARG A 320 1.52 5.14 -4.09
N HIS A 321 2.45 5.98 -3.66
CA HIS A 321 3.86 5.93 -4.07
C HIS A 321 4.76 5.70 -2.86
N GLY A 322 5.29 4.48 -2.74
CA GLY A 322 6.34 4.15 -1.78
C GLY A 322 7.70 4.65 -2.26
N ARG A 323 8.65 4.89 -1.34
CA ARG A 323 10.04 5.20 -1.70
C ARG A 323 10.84 3.91 -1.89
N SER A 324 11.74 3.91 -2.86
CA SER A 324 12.82 2.92 -2.99
C SER A 324 14.17 3.63 -3.24
N PRO A 325 15.30 2.89 -3.22
CA PRO A 325 16.61 3.46 -3.52
C PRO A 325 16.73 4.18 -4.88
N ILE A 326 15.98 3.76 -5.90
CA ILE A 326 16.15 4.26 -7.29
C ILE A 326 14.90 4.87 -7.94
N GLY A 327 13.79 4.95 -7.21
CA GLY A 327 12.57 5.56 -7.70
C GLY A 327 11.43 5.44 -6.69
N ARG A 328 10.30 6.07 -6.99
CA ARG A 328 9.05 5.78 -6.30
C ARG A 328 8.41 4.53 -6.89
N VAL A 329 7.74 3.77 -6.03
CA VAL A 329 7.04 2.53 -6.38
C VAL A 329 5.55 2.82 -6.35
N PRO A 330 4.85 2.87 -7.49
CA PRO A 330 3.42 3.03 -7.52
C PRO A 330 2.71 1.72 -7.15
N THR A 331 1.63 1.84 -6.40
CA THR A 331 0.58 0.84 -6.25
C THR A 331 -0.75 1.53 -6.50
N GLN A 332 -1.60 0.93 -7.33
CA GLN A 332 -2.88 1.50 -7.75
C GLN A 332 -4.02 0.56 -7.41
N VAL A 333 -5.13 1.14 -6.97
CA VAL A 333 -6.42 0.45 -6.84
C VAL A 333 -7.47 1.21 -7.63
N ASP A 334 -8.06 0.58 -8.64
CA ASP A 334 -9.26 1.10 -9.33
C ASP A 334 -10.50 0.46 -8.74
N TYR A 335 -11.54 1.26 -8.53
CA TYR A 335 -12.82 0.85 -7.96
C TYR A 335 -13.94 1.07 -8.97
N SER A 336 -14.81 0.08 -9.12
CA SER A 336 -16.01 0.18 -9.95
C SER A 336 -17.13 -0.70 -9.41
N ASP A 337 -18.30 -0.63 -10.06
CA ASP A 337 -19.48 -1.42 -9.70
C ASP A 337 -19.89 -1.21 -8.23
N TYR A 338 -20.15 0.06 -7.88
CA TYR A 338 -20.63 0.42 -6.55
C TYR A 338 -22.08 -0.04 -6.36
N ARG A 339 -22.31 -0.88 -5.34
CA ARG A 339 -23.62 -1.42 -4.98
C ARG A 339 -23.97 -1.11 -3.54
N ASP A 340 -25.26 -1.07 -3.24
CA ASP A 340 -25.73 -0.86 -1.88
C ASP A 340 -25.49 -2.12 -1.03
N VAL A 341 -24.91 -1.91 0.15
CA VAL A 341 -24.72 -2.91 1.20
C VAL A 341 -25.13 -2.25 2.51
N ASP A 342 -26.31 -2.59 3.01
CA ASP A 342 -26.90 -2.02 4.23
C ASP A 342 -26.91 -0.47 4.25
N GLY A 343 -27.26 0.15 3.13
CA GLY A 343 -27.33 1.62 2.98
C GLY A 343 -25.98 2.30 2.73
N ILE A 344 -24.92 1.52 2.48
CA ILE A 344 -23.59 2.02 2.14
C ILE A 344 -23.21 1.53 0.74
N LYS A 345 -22.80 2.44 -0.15
CA LYS A 345 -22.27 2.05 -1.46
C LYS A 345 -20.87 1.50 -1.31
N PHE A 346 -20.69 0.24 -1.66
CA PHE A 346 -19.43 -0.47 -1.64
C PHE A 346 -19.00 -0.87 -3.06
N PRO A 347 -17.72 -0.75 -3.46
CA PRO A 347 -17.26 -1.17 -4.79
C PRO A 347 -17.11 -2.69 -4.88
N PHE A 348 -17.82 -3.33 -5.82
CA PHE A 348 -17.77 -4.79 -6.03
C PHE A 348 -16.69 -5.22 -7.03
N ARG A 349 -16.03 -4.28 -7.71
CA ARG A 349 -14.92 -4.57 -8.63
C ARG A 349 -13.69 -3.76 -8.30
N TRP A 350 -12.60 -4.44 -7.96
CA TRP A 350 -11.31 -3.81 -7.65
C TRP A 350 -10.27 -4.28 -8.66
N THR A 351 -9.47 -3.36 -9.20
CA THR A 351 -8.21 -3.71 -9.86
C THR A 351 -7.08 -3.23 -8.98
N PHE A 352 -6.31 -4.15 -8.40
CA PHE A 352 -5.10 -3.85 -7.64
C PHE A 352 -3.88 -4.08 -8.53
N ALA A 353 -3.09 -3.06 -8.81
CA ALA A 353 -1.94 -3.12 -9.70
C ALA A 353 -0.66 -2.59 -9.02
N TRP A 354 0.46 -3.26 -9.29
CA TRP A 354 1.81 -2.88 -8.87
C TRP A 354 2.76 -3.12 -10.05
N LEU A 355 4.04 -2.75 -9.91
CA LEU A 355 4.99 -2.77 -11.04
C LEU A 355 5.18 -4.15 -11.68
N ASP A 356 4.97 -5.23 -10.92
CA ASP A 356 5.20 -6.60 -11.36
C ASP A 356 3.93 -7.47 -11.35
N GLY A 357 2.75 -6.86 -11.35
CA GLY A 357 1.51 -7.62 -11.43
C GLY A 357 0.24 -6.84 -11.22
N ARG A 358 -0.87 -7.56 -11.41
CA ARG A 358 -2.22 -7.02 -11.28
C ARG A 358 -3.18 -8.13 -10.87
N ASP A 359 -3.98 -7.84 -9.86
CA ASP A 359 -5.09 -8.68 -9.43
C ASP A 359 -6.41 -7.95 -9.74
N ASN A 360 -7.37 -8.66 -10.33
CA ASN A 360 -8.72 -8.13 -10.49
C ASN A 360 -9.65 -8.91 -9.57
N PHE A 361 -10.38 -8.22 -8.69
CA PHE A 361 -11.35 -8.81 -7.80
C PHE A 361 -12.75 -8.49 -8.27
N GLU A 362 -13.58 -9.53 -8.35
CA GLU A 362 -15.03 -9.42 -8.57
C GLU A 362 -15.72 -10.02 -7.35
N PHE A 363 -16.18 -9.15 -6.45
CA PHE A 363 -16.90 -9.57 -5.24
C PHE A 363 -18.32 -10.00 -5.58
N SER A 364 -18.77 -11.05 -4.92
CA SER A 364 -20.15 -11.53 -4.98
C SER A 364 -20.92 -11.24 -3.70
N ASP A 365 -20.23 -11.15 -2.57
CA ASP A 365 -20.82 -10.93 -1.24
C ASP A 365 -19.94 -9.97 -0.43
N VAL A 366 -20.57 -9.02 0.25
CA VAL A 366 -19.92 -8.07 1.15
C VAL A 366 -20.75 -8.01 2.42
N LYS A 367 -20.11 -8.24 3.57
CA LYS A 367 -20.74 -8.19 4.89
C LYS A 367 -20.06 -7.14 5.74
N LEU A 368 -20.84 -6.21 6.28
CA LEU A 368 -20.36 -5.15 7.15
C LEU A 368 -20.48 -5.54 8.62
N ASN A 369 -19.61 -4.99 9.46
CA ASN A 369 -19.66 -5.10 10.92
C ASN A 369 -19.71 -6.54 11.47
N VAL A 370 -19.12 -7.48 10.73
CA VAL A 370 -18.97 -8.86 11.17
C VAL A 370 -17.71 -9.04 12.02
N PRO A 371 -17.72 -9.93 13.04
CA PRO A 371 -16.52 -10.32 13.75
C PRO A 371 -15.51 -10.98 12.80
N ILE A 372 -14.24 -10.62 12.94
CA ILE A 372 -13.14 -11.19 12.15
C ILE A 372 -12.11 -11.75 13.13
N ASP A 373 -11.65 -12.97 12.88
CA ASP A 373 -10.54 -13.54 13.63
C ASP A 373 -9.27 -12.70 13.38
N VAL A 374 -8.68 -12.18 14.45
CA VAL A 374 -7.49 -11.34 14.39
C VAL A 374 -6.30 -12.05 13.74
N ALA A 375 -6.25 -13.38 13.79
CA ALA A 375 -5.21 -14.17 13.15
C ALA A 375 -5.21 -14.00 11.61
N ARG A 376 -6.35 -13.64 11.00
CA ARG A 376 -6.43 -13.39 9.55
C ARG A 376 -5.59 -12.21 9.07
N PHE A 377 -5.29 -11.26 9.96
CA PHE A 377 -4.50 -10.06 9.66
C PHE A 377 -3.00 -10.25 9.91
N GLY A 378 -2.61 -11.34 10.58
CA GLY A 378 -1.22 -11.62 10.94
C GLY A 378 -0.44 -12.31 9.83
N GLU A 379 0.62 -13.02 10.21
CA GLU A 379 1.44 -13.81 9.30
C GLU A 379 0.62 -14.92 8.62
N PRO A 380 0.60 -14.98 7.27
CA PRO A 380 -0.14 -16.01 6.57
C PRO A 380 0.52 -17.39 6.74
N ASN A 381 -0.31 -18.41 6.95
CA ASN A 381 0.11 -19.80 6.95
C ASN A 381 0.32 -20.26 5.49
N VAL A 382 1.56 -20.12 5.02
CA VAL A 382 2.03 -20.70 3.76
C VAL A 382 2.89 -21.89 4.13
N ALA A 383 2.56 -23.07 3.62
CA ALA A 383 3.46 -24.22 3.71
C ALA A 383 4.81 -23.80 3.12
N VAL A 384 5.83 -23.72 3.97
CA VAL A 384 7.19 -23.37 3.54
C VAL A 384 7.68 -24.53 2.69
N ALA A 385 7.87 -24.32 1.39
CA ALA A 385 8.62 -25.29 0.61
C ALA A 385 10.04 -25.34 1.18
N ALA A 386 10.51 -26.54 1.49
CA ALA A 386 11.90 -26.75 1.89
C ALA A 386 12.82 -26.07 0.87
N ALA A 387 13.79 -25.30 1.37
CA ALA A 387 14.85 -24.76 0.54
C ALA A 387 15.51 -25.93 -0.21
N LYS A 388 15.50 -25.89 -1.55
CA LYS A 388 16.33 -26.76 -2.37
C LYS A 388 17.67 -26.10 -2.64
#